data_AF-A0A522DCB4-F1
#
_entry.id   AF-A0A522DCB4-F1
#
_cell.length_a   1.000
_cell.length_b   1.000
_cell.length_c   1.000
_cell.angle_alpha   90.00
_cell.angle_beta   90.00
_cell.angle_gamma   90.00
#
_symmetry.space_group_name_H-M   'P 1'
#
loop_
_entity.id
_entity.type
_entity.pdbx_description
1 polymer ?
#
loop_
_entity_poly.entity_id
_entity_poly.type
_entity_poly.pdbx_seq_one_letter_code
_entity_poly.pdbx_strand_id
1 'polypeptide(L)'
;MGIRDAFRRASKRIGIALCCLSMVFLAACGYPGHQLGQDPGLQGTTVVEAMFDGAAAQKHLTIDGASLQSKNAYSYSGPVTIRGDVPANTEISIENGRLEVTGNVGAETKIDVQMPVRTHQESYTYTTFMMVGKVMMPMVHTGHRTVIDGLAFPGDTHPAVKVDGTIGNKVTIRANGGIEAGGWGTELKVETGYGRTLQQVPAPRSPGPSS
;
A
#
# COMPACT_ATOMS: atom_id res chain seq x y z
N MET A 1 -13.18 88.12 -5.78
CA MET A 1 -12.91 87.95 -4.32
C MET A 1 -13.20 86.49 -3.99
N GLY A 2 -12.33 85.61 -3.49
CA GLY A 2 -10.88 85.49 -3.31
C GLY A 2 -10.61 83.96 -3.38
N ILE A 3 -9.60 83.44 -4.08
CA ILE A 3 -8.17 83.34 -3.73
C ILE A 3 -7.92 82.67 -2.36
N ARG A 4 -7.34 81.46 -2.46
CA ARG A 4 -6.35 80.81 -1.59
C ARG A 4 -6.80 79.89 -0.44
N ASP A 5 -6.33 78.66 -0.62
CA ASP A 5 -5.57 77.86 0.35
C ASP A 5 -6.33 77.28 1.56
N ALA A 6 -6.49 75.96 1.55
CA ALA A 6 -5.47 75.08 2.12
C ALA A 6 -5.95 73.62 1.97
N PHE A 7 -5.32 72.84 1.10
CA PHE A 7 -4.23 71.95 1.50
C PHE A 7 -4.60 70.98 2.63
N ARG A 8 -4.55 69.70 2.26
CA ARG A 8 -3.76 68.64 2.93
C ARG A 8 -4.60 67.50 3.52
N ARG A 9 -4.23 66.30 3.06
CA ARG A 9 -4.55 64.93 3.55
C ARG A 9 -5.81 64.31 2.93
N ALA A 10 -5.80 63.08 2.44
CA ALA A 10 -4.74 62.10 2.25
C ALA A 10 -5.31 60.96 1.38
N SER A 11 -4.45 60.39 0.54
CA SER A 11 -4.29 58.94 0.29
C SER A 11 -5.56 58.05 0.33
N LYS A 12 -5.94 57.32 -0.71
CA LYS A 12 -5.34 56.05 -1.17
C LYS A 12 -6.21 55.59 -2.36
N ARG A 13 -5.67 55.43 -3.56
CA ARG A 13 -5.28 54.12 -4.14
C ARG A 13 -6.28 52.98 -3.89
N ILE A 14 -7.10 52.64 -4.90
CA ILE A 14 -7.43 51.26 -5.32
C ILE A 14 -7.77 51.39 -6.82
N GLY A 15 -7.07 50.80 -7.79
CA GLY A 15 -6.24 49.61 -7.74
C GLY A 15 -6.90 48.56 -8.64
N ILE A 16 -6.51 48.60 -9.91
CA ILE A 16 -6.69 47.64 -11.01
C ILE A 16 -7.21 46.27 -10.54
N ALA A 17 -8.42 45.91 -10.98
CA ALA A 17 -8.96 44.57 -10.87
C ALA A 17 -8.19 43.63 -11.82
N LEU A 18 -7.15 43.01 -11.28
CA LEU A 18 -6.43 41.92 -11.93
C LEU A 18 -7.30 40.66 -11.81
N CYS A 19 -7.96 40.27 -12.90
CA CYS A 19 -8.52 38.93 -13.09
C CYS A 19 -7.37 37.91 -13.06
N CYS A 20 -6.92 37.52 -11.86
CA CYS A 20 -6.15 36.30 -11.68
C CYS A 20 -7.13 35.14 -11.84
N LEU A 21 -7.18 34.63 -13.06
CA LEU A 21 -7.70 33.32 -13.41
C LEU A 21 -6.90 32.29 -12.61
N SER A 22 -7.35 31.94 -11.41
CA SER A 22 -6.83 30.81 -10.65
C SER A 22 -7.28 29.54 -11.36
N MET A 23 -6.47 29.10 -12.31
CA MET A 23 -6.42 27.69 -12.68
C MET A 23 -6.05 26.90 -11.42
N VAL A 24 -7.06 26.41 -10.72
CA VAL A 24 -6.92 25.31 -9.77
C VAL A 24 -6.52 24.11 -10.62
N PHE A 25 -5.21 23.94 -10.80
CA PHE A 25 -4.65 22.67 -11.20
C PHE A 25 -5.07 21.67 -10.12
N LEU A 26 -6.11 20.88 -10.41
CA LEU A 26 -6.27 19.54 -9.86
C LEU A 26 -5.04 18.75 -10.33
N ALA A 27 -3.91 18.96 -9.67
CA ALA A 27 -2.87 17.97 -9.66
C ALA A 27 -3.52 16.73 -9.06
N ALA A 28 -3.71 15.70 -9.88
CA ALA A 28 -3.87 14.36 -9.37
C ALA A 28 -2.63 14.08 -8.52
N CYS A 29 -2.73 14.34 -7.22
CA CYS A 29 -1.67 14.13 -6.26
C CYS A 29 -1.46 12.62 -6.13
N GLY A 30 -0.69 12.04 -7.05
CA GLY A 30 -0.06 10.75 -6.81
C GLY A 30 0.86 10.89 -5.61
N TYR A 31 0.79 9.95 -4.68
CA TYR A 31 1.75 9.89 -3.58
C TYR A 31 3.16 9.69 -4.14
N PRO A 32 4.19 10.37 -3.61
CA PRO A 32 5.58 10.06 -3.94
C PRO A 32 5.85 8.58 -3.66
N GLY A 33 6.34 7.87 -4.67
CA GLY A 33 6.69 6.46 -4.58
C GLY A 33 8.13 6.27 -4.07
N HIS A 34 8.30 5.35 -3.14
CA HIS A 34 9.54 5.01 -2.48
C HIS A 34 9.75 3.50 -2.45
N GLN A 35 11.01 3.06 -2.58
CA GLN A 35 11.35 1.64 -2.51
C GLN A 35 12.06 1.33 -1.18
N LEU A 36 11.42 0.50 -0.35
CA LEU A 36 11.99 0.10 0.93
C LEU A 36 13.30 -0.68 0.72
N GLY A 37 14.27 -0.49 1.60
CA GLY A 37 15.58 -1.13 1.49
C GLY A 37 16.53 -0.52 0.44
N GLN A 38 16.05 0.40 -0.41
CA GLN A 38 16.87 1.06 -1.44
C GLN A 38 17.07 2.55 -1.14
N ASP A 39 16.00 3.26 -0.79
CA ASP A 39 16.10 4.69 -0.47
C ASP A 39 16.96 4.92 0.78
N PRO A 40 17.84 5.94 0.82
CA PRO A 40 18.80 6.14 1.91
C PRO A 40 18.16 6.23 3.31
N GLY A 41 16.93 6.75 3.41
CA GLY A 41 16.18 6.83 4.66
C GLY A 41 15.44 5.55 5.06
N LEU A 42 15.37 4.56 4.18
CA LEU A 42 14.52 3.36 4.30
C LEU A 42 15.31 2.05 4.19
N GLN A 43 16.64 2.11 4.26
CA GLN A 43 17.50 0.92 4.06
C GLN A 43 17.32 -0.16 5.13
N GLY A 44 17.01 0.26 6.37
CA GLY A 44 16.77 -0.65 7.49
C GLY A 44 17.92 -1.64 7.74
N THR A 45 17.58 -2.77 8.34
CA THR A 45 18.46 -3.94 8.50
C THR A 45 17.92 -5.11 7.69
N THR A 46 18.78 -5.83 6.97
CA THR A 46 18.37 -7.01 6.21
C THR A 46 18.96 -8.28 6.82
N VAL A 47 18.14 -9.30 7.02
CA VAL A 47 18.54 -10.65 7.45
C VAL A 47 18.09 -11.66 6.40
N VAL A 48 18.86 -12.73 6.18
CA VAL A 48 18.47 -13.81 5.28
C VAL A 48 17.88 -14.95 6.11
N GLU A 49 16.60 -15.22 5.92
CA GLU A 49 15.88 -16.24 6.68
C GLU A 49 14.79 -16.91 5.84
N ALA A 50 14.39 -18.11 6.22
CA ALA A 50 13.26 -18.78 5.59
C ALA A 50 11.98 -18.09 6.03
N MET A 51 11.25 -17.50 5.08
CA MET A 51 10.00 -16.82 5.38
C MET A 51 8.88 -17.79 5.77
N PHE A 52 8.92 -19.04 5.29
CA PHE A 52 7.96 -20.11 5.56
C PHE A 52 8.70 -21.40 5.88
N ASP A 53 8.05 -22.30 6.62
CA ASP A 53 8.53 -23.67 6.76
C ASP A 53 8.67 -24.33 5.39
N GLY A 54 9.91 -24.70 5.04
CA GLY A 54 10.25 -25.32 3.75
C GLY A 54 10.45 -24.34 2.58
N ALA A 55 10.33 -23.03 2.78
CA ALA A 55 10.68 -22.04 1.75
C ALA A 55 12.20 -21.84 1.63
N ALA A 56 12.64 -21.41 0.45
CA ALA A 56 13.99 -20.86 0.29
C ALA A 56 14.18 -19.64 1.18
N ALA A 57 15.39 -19.46 1.70
CA ALA A 57 15.73 -18.27 2.47
C ALA A 57 15.63 -17.01 1.59
N GLN A 58 14.99 -15.96 2.12
CA GLN A 58 14.79 -14.68 1.46
C GLN A 58 15.30 -13.55 2.36
N LYS A 59 15.52 -12.39 1.74
CA LYS A 59 15.92 -11.17 2.47
C LYS A 59 14.69 -10.63 3.21
N HIS A 60 14.72 -10.71 4.54
CA HIS A 60 13.82 -10.01 5.43
C HIS A 60 14.36 -8.60 5.65
N LEU A 61 13.55 -7.59 5.32
CA LEU A 61 13.85 -6.20 5.61
C LEU A 61 13.16 -5.73 6.89
N THR A 62 13.93 -5.19 7.84
CA THR A 62 13.37 -4.51 9.02
C THR A 62 13.68 -3.03 8.95
N ILE A 63 12.66 -2.18 9.00
CA ILE A 63 12.82 -0.71 9.01
C ILE A 63 12.23 -0.10 10.29
N ASP A 64 12.66 1.11 10.61
CA ASP A 64 12.05 1.91 11.67
C ASP A 64 10.84 2.68 11.11
N GLY A 65 9.67 2.54 11.73
CA GLY A 65 8.46 3.26 11.35
C GLY A 65 8.60 4.77 11.39
N ALA A 66 9.51 5.31 12.23
CA ALA A 66 9.82 6.74 12.27
C ALA A 66 10.45 7.28 10.98
N SER A 67 10.98 6.40 10.12
CA SER A 67 11.50 6.77 8.80
C SER A 67 10.41 6.97 7.75
N LEU A 68 9.19 6.49 8.01
CA LEU A 68 8.06 6.64 7.13
C LEU A 68 7.46 8.04 7.26
N GLN A 69 6.92 8.53 6.15
CA GLN A 69 6.27 9.82 6.07
C GLN A 69 4.83 9.63 5.61
N SER A 70 3.94 10.47 6.14
CA SER A 70 2.55 10.53 5.70
C SER A 70 2.47 10.95 4.23
N LYS A 71 1.45 10.47 3.51
CA LYS A 71 1.23 10.80 2.10
C LYS A 71 2.35 10.33 1.17
N ASN A 72 2.94 9.17 1.46
CA ASN A 72 3.90 8.50 0.60
C ASN A 72 3.44 7.06 0.32
N ALA A 73 3.91 6.52 -0.80
CA ALA A 73 3.72 5.12 -1.18
C ALA A 73 5.04 4.36 -1.07
N TYR A 74 5.02 3.18 -0.48
CA TYR A 74 6.18 2.35 -0.20
C TYR A 74 6.00 0.97 -0.80
N SER A 75 6.99 0.47 -1.53
CA SER A 75 6.96 -0.88 -2.09
C SER A 75 8.17 -1.73 -1.70
N TYR A 76 7.94 -3.03 -1.57
CA TYR A 76 8.98 -4.04 -1.36
C TYR A 76 8.57 -5.41 -1.89
N SER A 77 9.55 -6.26 -2.22
CA SER A 77 9.32 -7.68 -2.52
C SER A 77 10.05 -8.56 -1.51
N GLY A 78 9.30 -9.29 -0.69
CA GLY A 78 9.81 -10.14 0.38
C GLY A 78 9.23 -9.80 1.76
N PRO A 79 9.68 -10.48 2.82
CA PRO A 79 9.23 -10.21 4.19
C PRO A 79 9.70 -8.85 4.69
N VAL A 80 8.78 -8.10 5.33
CA VAL A 80 9.06 -6.79 5.93
C VAL A 80 8.55 -6.71 7.36
N THR A 81 9.40 -6.19 8.25
CA THR A 81 9.01 -5.72 9.57
C THR A 81 9.16 -4.20 9.67
N ILE A 82 8.12 -3.51 10.09
CA ILE A 82 8.13 -2.09 10.43
C ILE A 82 8.11 -2.00 11.97
N ARG A 83 9.22 -1.56 12.54
CA ARG A 83 9.35 -1.33 13.98
C ARG A 83 8.77 0.02 14.33
N GLY A 84 7.61 0.03 14.99
CA GLY A 84 6.90 1.25 15.38
C GLY A 84 5.72 1.55 14.48
N ASP A 85 5.31 2.82 14.47
CA ASP A 85 4.04 3.25 13.88
C ASP A 85 4.16 3.50 12.38
N VAL A 86 3.11 3.16 11.64
CA VAL A 86 2.90 3.57 10.25
C VAL A 86 2.10 4.88 10.26
N PRO A 87 2.59 5.96 9.65
CA PRO A 87 1.87 7.23 9.58
C PRO A 87 0.51 7.12 8.89
N ALA A 88 -0.35 8.11 9.14
CA ALA A 88 -1.63 8.23 8.42
C ALA A 88 -1.41 8.58 6.95
N ASN A 89 -2.39 8.25 6.10
CA ASN A 89 -2.36 8.52 4.66
C ASN A 89 -1.15 7.89 3.95
N THR A 90 -0.66 6.75 4.43
CA THR A 90 0.45 6.03 3.82
C THR A 90 -0.07 4.88 2.95
N GLU A 91 0.64 4.55 1.88
CA GLU A 91 0.38 3.37 1.05
C GLU A 91 1.56 2.40 1.15
N ILE A 92 1.30 1.13 1.44
CA ILE A 92 2.32 0.09 1.57
C ILE A 92 1.91 -1.07 0.66
N SER A 93 2.81 -1.46 -0.25
CA SER A 93 2.63 -2.60 -1.16
C SER A 93 3.77 -3.60 -0.99
N ILE A 94 3.46 -4.80 -0.53
CA ILE A 94 4.43 -5.88 -0.32
C ILE A 94 4.09 -7.04 -1.25
N GLU A 95 5.03 -7.36 -2.14
CA GLU A 95 4.91 -8.49 -3.05
C GLU A 95 5.72 -9.69 -2.56
N ASN A 96 5.27 -10.90 -2.90
CA ASN A 96 5.92 -12.17 -2.57
C ASN A 96 6.39 -12.26 -1.11
N GLY A 97 5.60 -11.72 -0.18
CA GLY A 97 6.07 -11.36 1.15
C GLY A 97 5.00 -11.35 2.22
N ARG A 98 5.38 -10.82 3.39
CA ARG A 98 4.52 -10.59 4.54
C ARG A 98 4.88 -9.25 5.16
N LEU A 99 3.94 -8.68 5.90
CA LEU A 99 4.13 -7.43 6.63
C LEU A 99 3.87 -7.63 8.10
N GLU A 100 4.85 -7.32 8.94
CA GLU A 100 4.68 -7.16 10.38
C GLU A 100 4.86 -5.70 10.78
N VAL A 101 3.92 -5.16 11.56
CA VAL A 101 3.98 -3.81 12.12
C VAL A 101 3.88 -3.93 13.63
N THR A 102 4.94 -3.56 14.33
CA THR A 102 4.98 -3.68 15.80
C THR A 102 4.25 -2.54 16.51
N GLY A 103 3.88 -1.49 15.79
CA GLY A 103 3.17 -0.31 16.31
C GLY A 103 1.78 -0.13 15.71
N ASN A 104 1.28 1.10 15.77
CA ASN A 104 -0.03 1.48 15.27
C ASN A 104 -0.01 1.72 13.75
N VAL A 105 -1.16 1.54 13.11
CA VAL A 105 -1.35 1.94 11.71
C VAL A 105 -2.24 3.18 11.68
N GLY A 106 -1.72 4.27 11.13
CA GLY A 106 -2.43 5.54 11.03
C GLY A 106 -3.71 5.48 10.19
N ALA A 107 -4.58 6.46 10.35
CA ALA A 107 -5.85 6.54 9.62
C ALA A 107 -5.64 6.71 8.10
N GLU A 108 -6.61 6.25 7.32
CA GLU A 108 -6.64 6.37 5.84
C GLU A 108 -5.46 5.69 5.12
N THR A 109 -4.73 4.83 5.84
CA THR A 109 -3.63 4.04 5.29
C THR A 109 -4.16 2.90 4.41
N LYS A 110 -3.41 2.58 3.35
CA LYS A 110 -3.67 1.46 2.45
C LYS A 110 -2.52 0.46 2.53
N ILE A 111 -2.84 -0.80 2.76
CA ILE A 111 -1.89 -1.89 2.84
C ILE A 111 -2.32 -2.95 1.83
N ASP A 112 -1.45 -3.29 0.88
CA ASP A 112 -1.61 -4.41 -0.05
C ASP A 112 -0.46 -5.39 0.17
N VAL A 113 -0.77 -6.64 0.53
CA VAL A 113 0.23 -7.68 0.77
C VAL A 113 -0.12 -8.95 0.00
N GLN A 114 0.77 -9.34 -0.91
CA GLN A 114 0.66 -10.56 -1.67
C GLN A 114 1.72 -11.55 -1.20
N MET A 115 1.29 -12.60 -0.50
CA MET A 115 2.12 -13.78 -0.25
C MET A 115 2.35 -14.54 -1.57
N PRO A 116 3.44 -15.32 -1.68
CA PRO A 116 3.69 -16.16 -2.85
C PRO A 116 2.54 -17.14 -3.11
N VAL A 117 2.13 -17.24 -4.37
CA VAL A 117 1.05 -18.14 -4.83
C VAL A 117 1.60 -19.31 -5.63
N ARG A 118 0.94 -20.47 -5.52
CA ARG A 118 1.17 -21.60 -6.42
C ARG A 118 0.38 -21.38 -7.70
N THR A 119 1.02 -21.58 -8.84
CA THR A 119 0.36 -21.47 -10.14
C THR A 119 0.70 -22.68 -11.00
N HIS A 120 -0.17 -22.96 -11.97
CA HIS A 120 0.11 -23.88 -13.06
C HIS A 120 -0.33 -23.28 -14.40
N GLN A 121 0.15 -23.88 -15.49
CA GLN A 121 -0.23 -23.50 -16.85
C GLN A 121 -1.30 -24.46 -17.36
N GLU A 122 -2.42 -23.92 -17.82
CA GLU A 122 -3.42 -24.67 -18.57
C GLU A 122 -3.34 -24.30 -20.04
N SER A 123 -3.42 -25.32 -20.91
CA SER A 123 -3.53 -25.11 -22.35
C SER A 123 -4.99 -25.16 -22.76
N TYR A 124 -5.43 -24.22 -23.59
CA TYR A 124 -6.78 -24.21 -24.15
C TYR A 124 -6.70 -24.04 -25.67
N THR A 125 -7.61 -24.70 -26.36
CA THR A 125 -7.69 -24.62 -27.82
C THR A 125 -8.75 -23.60 -28.20
N TYR A 126 -8.41 -22.72 -29.13
CA TYR A 126 -9.37 -21.79 -29.73
C TYR A 126 -9.24 -21.78 -31.24
N THR A 127 -10.34 -21.52 -31.93
CA THR A 127 -10.38 -21.46 -33.38
C THR A 127 -10.48 -20.01 -33.82
N THR A 128 -9.57 -19.57 -34.68
CA THR A 128 -9.75 -18.33 -35.42
C THR A 128 -10.06 -18.66 -36.88
N PHE A 129 -10.58 -17.70 -37.63
CA PHE A 129 -10.84 -17.86 -39.05
C PHE A 129 -9.88 -16.97 -39.82
N MET A 130 -9.12 -17.58 -40.74
CA MET A 130 -8.22 -16.85 -41.63
C MET A 130 -8.73 -16.96 -43.07
N MET A 131 -8.68 -15.83 -43.78
CA MET A 131 -8.97 -15.77 -45.21
C MET A 131 -7.73 -16.18 -45.99
N VAL A 132 -7.85 -17.23 -46.81
CA VAL A 132 -6.83 -17.62 -47.79
C VAL A 132 -7.47 -17.59 -49.17
N GLY A 133 -7.19 -16.54 -49.93
CA GLY A 133 -7.93 -16.22 -51.16
C GLY A 133 -9.37 -15.83 -50.85
N LYS A 134 -10.36 -16.55 -51.42
CA LYS A 134 -11.80 -16.35 -51.19
C LYS A 134 -12.43 -17.37 -50.23
N VAL A 135 -11.61 -18.22 -49.61
CA VAL A 135 -12.07 -19.28 -48.71
C VAL A 135 -11.70 -18.92 -47.28
N MET A 136 -12.68 -19.00 -46.39
CA MET A 136 -12.49 -18.85 -44.95
C MET A 136 -12.16 -20.22 -44.35
N MET A 137 -10.96 -20.36 -43.80
CA MET A 137 -10.50 -21.61 -43.18
C MET A 137 -10.36 -21.45 -41.67
N PRO A 138 -10.83 -22.42 -40.86
CA PRO A 138 -10.58 -22.43 -39.43
C PRO A 138 -9.10 -22.76 -39.17
N MET A 139 -8.44 -21.94 -38.39
CA MET A 139 -7.13 -22.22 -37.82
C MET A 139 -7.29 -22.54 -36.34
N VAL A 140 -6.78 -23.70 -35.95
CA VAL A 140 -6.76 -24.14 -34.56
C VAL A 140 -5.49 -23.62 -33.91
N HIS A 141 -5.65 -22.87 -32.82
CA HIS A 141 -4.55 -22.36 -32.02
C HIS A 141 -4.60 -22.97 -30.62
N THR A 142 -3.42 -23.13 -30.04
CA THR A 142 -3.28 -23.45 -28.62
C THR A 142 -2.86 -22.17 -27.90
N GLY A 143 -3.70 -21.71 -26.98
CA GLY A 143 -3.37 -20.68 -26.02
C GLY A 143 -2.93 -21.30 -24.69
N HIS A 144 -2.23 -20.52 -23.88
CA HIS A 144 -1.87 -20.89 -22.52
C HIS A 144 -2.44 -19.85 -21.55
N ARG A 145 -2.87 -20.28 -20.37
CA ARG A 145 -3.26 -19.39 -19.26
C ARG A 145 -2.60 -19.85 -17.96
N THR A 146 -2.12 -18.89 -17.18
CA THR A 146 -1.69 -19.13 -15.80
C THR A 146 -2.91 -19.18 -14.91
N VAL A 147 -3.08 -20.28 -14.17
CA VAL A 147 -4.13 -20.45 -13.16
C VAL A 147 -3.49 -20.41 -11.78
N ILE A 148 -4.15 -19.73 -10.83
CA ILE A 148 -3.70 -19.65 -9.45
C ILE A 148 -4.38 -20.75 -8.64
N ASP A 149 -3.59 -21.63 -8.03
CA ASP A 149 -4.05 -22.79 -7.25
C ASP A 149 -4.23 -22.47 -5.76
N GLY A 150 -3.84 -21.27 -5.33
CA GLY A 150 -3.81 -20.84 -3.94
C GLY A 150 -2.43 -20.38 -3.49
N LEU A 151 -2.21 -20.35 -2.18
CA LEU A 151 -0.91 -19.99 -1.60
C LEU A 151 0.15 -21.04 -1.93
N ALA A 152 1.40 -20.60 -2.13
CA ALA A 152 2.53 -21.48 -2.37
C ALA A 152 2.82 -22.40 -1.18
N PHE A 153 2.55 -21.92 0.04
CA PHE A 153 2.82 -22.61 1.30
C PHE A 153 1.51 -22.77 2.09
N PRO A 154 0.62 -23.72 1.71
CA PRO A 154 -0.71 -23.83 2.31
C PRO A 154 -0.68 -24.30 3.77
N GLY A 155 0.37 -25.03 4.18
CA GLY A 155 0.56 -25.48 5.57
C GLY A 155 1.05 -24.38 6.51
N ASP A 156 1.46 -23.23 5.98
CA ASP A 156 1.83 -22.09 6.78
C ASP A 156 0.59 -21.43 7.41
N THR A 157 0.63 -21.22 8.71
CA THR A 157 -0.47 -20.62 9.48
C THR A 157 -0.27 -19.15 9.77
N HIS A 158 0.92 -18.61 9.49
CA HIS A 158 1.21 -17.21 9.76
C HIS A 158 0.35 -16.28 8.88
N PRO A 159 -0.05 -15.11 9.41
CA PRO A 159 -0.78 -14.13 8.63
C PRO A 159 0.13 -13.46 7.59
N ALA A 160 -0.48 -12.96 6.50
CA ALA A 160 0.15 -12.08 5.54
C ALA A 160 0.45 -10.70 6.15
N VAL A 161 -0.46 -10.22 7.00
CA VAL A 161 -0.33 -8.94 7.71
C VAL A 161 -0.52 -9.16 9.19
N LYS A 162 0.46 -8.75 10.00
CA LYS A 162 0.36 -8.71 11.46
C LYS A 162 0.56 -7.29 11.95
N VAL A 163 -0.39 -6.78 12.73
CA VAL A 163 -0.31 -5.46 13.37
C VAL A 163 -0.49 -5.63 14.87
N ASP A 164 0.57 -5.41 15.64
CA ASP A 164 0.53 -5.56 17.09
C ASP A 164 -0.21 -4.39 17.78
N GLY A 165 -0.15 -3.20 17.18
CA GLY A 165 -0.82 -2.00 17.67
C GLY A 165 -2.28 -1.88 17.22
N THR A 166 -2.79 -0.65 17.27
CA THR A 166 -4.15 -0.33 16.83
C THR A 166 -4.16 0.15 15.39
N ILE A 167 -5.12 -0.35 14.60
CA ILE A 167 -5.39 0.14 13.26
C ILE A 167 -6.33 1.34 13.34
N GLY A 168 -5.96 2.47 12.74
CA GLY A 168 -6.73 3.69 12.70
C GLY A 168 -8.02 3.59 11.87
N ASN A 169 -8.75 4.70 11.79
CA ASN A 169 -10.01 4.76 11.04
C ASN A 169 -9.77 4.74 9.52
N LYS A 170 -10.74 4.19 8.77
CA LYS A 170 -10.74 4.18 7.28
C LYS A 170 -9.51 3.52 6.64
N VAL A 171 -8.85 2.62 7.36
CA VAL A 171 -7.73 1.85 6.82
C VAL A 171 -8.28 0.78 5.87
N THR A 172 -7.58 0.55 4.77
CA THR A 172 -7.87 -0.54 3.83
C THR A 172 -6.71 -1.52 3.82
N ILE A 173 -6.97 -2.79 4.14
CA ILE A 173 -5.99 -3.86 4.09
C ILE A 173 -6.46 -4.92 3.09
N ARG A 174 -5.66 -5.13 2.06
CA ARG A 174 -5.82 -6.19 1.07
C ARG A 174 -4.70 -7.19 1.27
N ALA A 175 -5.05 -8.45 1.49
CA ALA A 175 -4.06 -9.49 1.54
C ALA A 175 -4.59 -10.77 0.93
N ASN A 176 -3.75 -11.53 0.25
CA ASN A 176 -4.15 -12.85 -0.22
C ASN A 176 -4.02 -13.94 0.87
N GLY A 177 -3.44 -13.63 2.03
CA GLY A 177 -3.38 -14.49 3.22
C GLY A 177 -4.20 -13.96 4.41
N GLY A 178 -3.95 -14.51 5.60
CA GLY A 178 -4.62 -14.10 6.84
C GLY A 178 -4.18 -12.71 7.33
N ILE A 179 -4.99 -12.08 8.16
CA ILE A 179 -4.66 -10.78 8.78
C ILE A 179 -4.87 -10.89 10.28
N GLU A 180 -3.88 -10.43 11.04
CA GLU A 180 -3.90 -10.40 12.51
C GLU A 180 -3.73 -8.96 12.98
N ALA A 181 -4.61 -8.51 13.88
CA ALA A 181 -4.55 -7.15 14.42
C ALA A 181 -4.90 -7.10 15.92
N GLY A 182 -4.13 -6.31 16.68
CA GLY A 182 -4.34 -6.06 18.11
C GLY A 182 -5.64 -5.31 18.43
N GLY A 183 -6.10 -4.48 17.49
CA GLY A 183 -7.35 -3.74 17.55
C GLY A 183 -7.55 -2.85 16.33
N TRP A 184 -8.76 -2.35 16.11
CA TRP A 184 -9.05 -1.49 14.97
C TRP A 184 -10.11 -0.43 15.28
N GLY A 185 -9.98 0.70 14.59
CA GLY A 185 -10.92 1.80 14.60
C GLY A 185 -12.16 1.52 13.77
N THR A 186 -13.03 2.52 13.70
CA THR A 186 -14.24 2.46 12.90
C THR A 186 -13.91 2.47 11.40
N GLU A 187 -14.65 1.69 10.61
CA GLU A 187 -14.56 1.64 9.13
C GLU A 187 -13.29 0.98 8.57
N LEU A 188 -12.73 -0.03 9.25
CA LEU A 188 -11.73 -0.91 8.67
C LEU A 188 -12.32 -1.69 7.48
N LYS A 189 -11.66 -1.62 6.32
CA LYS A 189 -11.98 -2.44 5.15
C LYS A 189 -10.92 -3.51 4.98
N VAL A 190 -11.36 -4.77 4.95
CA VAL A 190 -10.48 -5.93 4.81
C VAL A 190 -10.92 -6.78 3.64
N GLU A 191 -9.97 -7.14 2.80
CA GLU A 191 -10.14 -8.13 1.75
C GLU A 191 -9.08 -9.22 1.96
N THR A 192 -9.51 -10.45 2.26
CA THR A 192 -8.64 -11.62 2.37
C THR A 192 -8.84 -12.59 1.21
N GLY A 193 -7.77 -13.29 0.82
CA GLY A 193 -7.80 -14.35 -0.19
C GLY A 193 -7.86 -15.76 0.40
N TYR A 194 -8.15 -16.74 -0.47
CA TYR A 194 -7.97 -18.17 -0.24
C TYR A 194 -8.56 -18.73 1.07
N GLY A 195 -9.71 -18.20 1.51
CA GLY A 195 -10.44 -18.67 2.69
C GLY A 195 -9.77 -18.33 4.03
N ARG A 196 -8.77 -17.45 4.05
CA ARG A 196 -8.12 -17.00 5.29
C ARG A 196 -8.93 -15.90 5.97
N THR A 197 -8.88 -15.86 7.30
CA THR A 197 -9.71 -14.98 8.13
C THR A 197 -8.93 -13.77 8.63
N LEU A 198 -9.69 -12.74 9.00
CA LEU A 198 -9.23 -11.69 9.91
C LEU A 198 -9.35 -12.22 11.35
N GLN A 199 -8.27 -12.14 12.13
CA GLN A 199 -8.25 -12.50 13.54
C GLN A 199 -7.94 -11.27 14.39
N GLN A 200 -8.82 -10.98 15.35
CA GLN A 200 -8.50 -10.06 16.42
C GLN A 200 -7.67 -10.80 17.46
N VAL A 201 -6.52 -10.25 17.81
CA VAL A 201 -5.73 -10.72 18.94
C VAL A 201 -5.82 -9.66 20.03
N PRO A 202 -6.03 -10.02 21.30
CA PRO A 202 -6.05 -9.03 22.37
C PRO A 202 -4.76 -8.22 22.35
N ALA A 203 -4.87 -6.89 22.27
CA ALA A 203 -3.70 -6.01 22.35
C ALA A 203 -2.84 -6.38 23.58
N PRO A 204 -1.51 -6.42 23.45
CA PRO A 204 -0.63 -6.67 24.59
C PRO A 204 -0.98 -5.69 25.71
N ARG A 205 -1.27 -6.19 26.91
CA ARG A 205 -1.48 -5.31 28.06
C ARG A 205 -0.21 -4.48 28.23
N SER A 206 -0.33 -3.16 28.14
CA SER A 206 0.77 -2.25 28.45
C SER A 206 1.40 -2.69 29.77
N PRO A 207 2.74 -2.86 29.85
CA PRO A 207 3.39 -3.16 31.11
C PRO A 207 3.00 -2.02 32.06
N GLY A 208 2.24 -2.38 33.10
CA GLY A 208 1.83 -1.42 34.12
C GLY A 208 3.06 -0.69 34.65
N PRO A 209 2.92 0.56 35.11
CA PRO A 209 4.05 1.32 35.63
C PRO A 209 4.80 0.46 36.65
N SER A 210 6.09 0.23 36.40
CA SER A 210 6.98 -0.38 37.36
C SER A 210 7.00 0.52 38.60
N SER A 211 6.32 0.07 39.65
CA SER A 211 6.30 0.70 40.97
C SER A 211 7.65 0.63 41.64
#